data_AF-A0A955LJE3-F1
#
_entry.id   AF-A0A955LJE3-F1
#
_cell.length_a   1.000
_cell.length_b   1.000
_cell.length_c   1.000
_cell.angle_alpha   90.00
_cell.angle_beta   90.00
_cell.angle_gamma   90.00
#
_symmetry.space_group_name_H-M   'P 1'
#
loop_
_entity.id
_entity.type
_entity.pdbx_description
1 polymer ?
#
loop_
_entity_poly.entity_id
_entity_poly.type
_entity_poly.pdbx_seq_one_letter_code
_entity_poly.pdbx_strand_id
1 'polypeptide(L)'
;MQLRVRSATLENITSDLLILPVWKGLKQQPELQELQKLWDGHLNDWLEHIRFEGNKREMVVVPCFGKLATHQVLLVGLGDRKLITNDDLRLIGGAIYKKAKELNAKQVSLVSEPLLQRFSAKETSGDLMEGWYGATYTFHAYQKEAKQKAAEKAVQELLWIAHGSTNIKAIEKGALEAKALFDGVHLSRDLVNTIAHEMTPQKLVEVAQKMADASARLSLTILDQKEMEKKGMGAALAVARGSVHKPAVVHLVYKPKKKAKKRIAIVGKAVTFDTGGLSLKPSDGMVTMKMDMAGAAAVLGVFQILPSLNIDVEVHGIFIAVENAISAQAYRPGDVVTAMDGTTIDIQNTDAEGRVVLADALLYAREQEPQAIVDLATLTGACIVALGEEIAGVMGTDARLIERLKKASVLSGEDIWELPLPEKYADHVKSKIANIKNVGAKGQAGAIAGGLFLKRFVGKTPWAHLDIAGPAWTDRESRPDQTYGATGFGVRLITRYLQGL
;
A
#
# COMPACT_ATOMS: atom_id res chain seq x y z
N MET A 1 8.75 15.96 10.37
CA MET A 1 9.48 16.86 9.45
C MET A 1 8.60 18.05 9.13
N GLN A 2 9.13 19.27 9.17
CA GLN A 2 8.46 20.47 8.66
C GLN A 2 8.73 20.60 7.15
N LEU A 3 7.70 20.91 6.36
CA LEU A 3 7.83 21.25 4.95
C LEU A 3 7.57 22.74 4.79
N ARG A 4 8.46 23.45 4.09
CA ARG A 4 8.28 24.85 3.70
C ARG A 4 8.54 24.99 2.21
N VAL A 5 7.77 25.83 1.54
CA VAL A 5 7.99 26.16 0.12
C VAL A 5 8.19 27.66 0.03
N ARG A 6 9.30 28.10 -0.59
CA ARG A 6 9.60 29.53 -0.76
C ARG A 6 10.42 29.80 -2.01
N SER A 7 10.51 31.08 -2.38
CA SER A 7 11.46 31.53 -3.38
C SER A 7 12.74 32.04 -2.73
N ALA A 8 13.89 31.62 -3.24
CA ALA A 8 15.21 32.08 -2.85
C ALA A 8 16.17 31.80 -4.03
N THR A 9 17.26 32.58 -4.16
CA THR A 9 18.38 32.24 -5.05
C THR A 9 19.29 31.20 -4.39
N LEU A 10 20.11 30.45 -5.16
CA LEU A 10 20.91 29.36 -4.61
C LEU A 10 21.88 29.83 -3.50
N GLU A 11 22.49 31.00 -3.68
CA GLU A 11 23.42 31.62 -2.72
C GLU A 11 22.79 31.91 -1.35
N ASN A 12 21.48 32.20 -1.33
CA ASN A 12 20.74 32.56 -0.11
C ASN A 12 20.10 31.36 0.60
N ILE A 13 20.38 30.14 0.13
CA ILE A 13 19.88 28.91 0.76
C ILE A 13 20.85 28.47 1.86
N THR A 14 20.37 28.52 3.10
CA THR A 14 21.05 27.93 4.26
C THR A 14 20.41 26.58 4.59
N SER A 15 21.17 25.49 4.48
CA SER A 15 20.76 24.14 4.84
C SER A 15 21.98 23.21 5.00
N ASP A 16 21.80 22.02 5.55
CA ASP A 16 22.88 21.02 5.63
C ASP A 16 23.17 20.43 4.25
N LEU A 17 22.13 20.27 3.42
CA LEU A 17 22.19 19.65 2.10
C LEU A 17 21.27 20.36 1.11
N LEU A 18 21.82 20.82 -0.01
CA LEU A 18 21.06 21.35 -1.15
C LEU A 18 20.95 20.26 -2.21
N ILE A 19 19.75 19.89 -2.59
CA ILE A 19 19.49 18.92 -3.64
C ILE A 19 19.21 19.65 -4.93
N LEU A 20 20.02 19.34 -5.95
CA LEU A 20 19.80 19.78 -7.32
C LEU A 20 19.50 18.56 -8.21
N PRO A 21 18.25 18.40 -8.65
CA PRO A 21 17.91 17.39 -9.65
C PRO A 21 18.51 17.76 -11.02
N VAL A 22 19.04 16.78 -11.75
CA VAL A 22 19.75 17.02 -13.02
C VAL A 22 19.28 16.06 -14.11
N TRP A 23 18.92 16.58 -15.27
CA TRP A 23 18.55 15.75 -16.44
C TRP A 23 19.77 15.13 -17.12
N LYS A 24 19.56 13.96 -17.76
CA LYS A 24 20.57 13.36 -18.61
C LYS A 24 20.98 14.34 -19.72
N GLY A 25 22.29 14.47 -19.93
CA GLY A 25 22.85 15.42 -20.90
C GLY A 25 23.13 16.84 -20.35
N LEU A 26 23.06 17.02 -19.02
CA LEU A 26 23.67 18.01 -18.11
C LEU A 26 23.85 19.48 -18.57
N LYS A 27 24.44 19.72 -19.74
CA LYS A 27 25.21 20.93 -20.10
C LYS A 27 24.41 22.22 -20.26
N GLN A 28 23.08 22.17 -20.30
CA GLN A 28 22.23 23.35 -20.53
C GLN A 28 21.26 23.67 -19.40
N GLN A 29 21.33 22.94 -18.28
CA GLN A 29 20.44 23.21 -17.15
C GLN A 29 20.86 24.51 -16.42
N PRO A 30 19.99 25.52 -16.31
CA PRO A 30 20.36 26.83 -15.75
C PRO A 30 20.94 26.78 -14.34
N GLU A 31 20.36 25.96 -13.46
CA GLU A 31 20.79 25.83 -12.07
C GLU A 31 22.17 25.18 -11.97
N LEU A 32 22.49 24.24 -12.88
CA LEU A 32 23.83 23.65 -12.96
C LEU A 32 24.85 24.66 -13.49
N GLN A 33 24.46 25.57 -14.39
CA GLN A 33 25.31 26.67 -14.85
C GLN A 33 25.59 27.70 -13.76
N GLU A 34 24.63 27.94 -12.86
CA GLU A 34 24.84 28.78 -11.67
C GLU A 34 25.88 28.16 -10.73
N LEU A 35 25.76 26.86 -10.42
CA LEU A 35 26.78 26.13 -9.67
C LEU A 35 28.13 26.11 -10.39
N GLN A 36 28.16 25.92 -11.71
CA GLN A 36 29.40 25.95 -12.49
C GLN A 36 30.17 27.27 -12.32
N LYS A 37 29.47 28.42 -12.29
CA LYS A 37 30.08 29.73 -12.05
C LYS A 37 30.64 29.85 -10.64
N LEU A 38 29.89 29.40 -9.64
CA LEU A 38 30.32 29.40 -8.25
C LEU A 38 31.59 28.56 -8.06
N TRP A 39 31.73 27.45 -8.79
CA TRP A 39 32.92 26.58 -8.77
C TRP A 39 34.03 26.99 -9.76
N ASP A 40 34.12 28.28 -10.12
CA ASP A 40 35.15 28.84 -11.01
C ASP A 40 35.26 28.12 -12.38
N GLY A 41 34.19 27.47 -12.82
CA GLY A 41 34.17 26.71 -14.07
C GLY A 41 34.72 25.27 -13.98
N HIS A 42 35.06 24.76 -12.80
CA HIS A 42 35.66 23.41 -12.67
C HIS A 42 34.65 22.28 -12.44
N LEU A 43 33.39 22.58 -12.12
CA LEU A 43 32.40 21.56 -11.76
C LEU A 43 32.12 20.61 -12.94
N ASN A 44 31.94 21.12 -14.16
CA ASN A 44 31.69 20.29 -15.34
C ASN A 44 32.85 19.35 -15.66
N ASP A 45 34.11 19.83 -15.62
CA ASP A 45 35.29 19.01 -15.87
C ASP A 45 35.38 17.86 -14.87
N TRP A 46 35.05 18.15 -13.60
CA TRP A 46 35.00 17.14 -12.55
C TRP A 46 33.85 16.14 -12.76
N LEU A 47 32.65 16.60 -13.12
CA LEU A 47 31.51 15.73 -13.45
C LEU A 47 31.83 14.80 -14.63
N GLU A 48 32.51 15.30 -15.65
CA GLU A 48 32.98 14.50 -16.79
C GLU A 48 34.04 13.47 -16.34
N HIS A 49 34.98 13.87 -15.48
CA HIS A 49 36.00 12.97 -14.94
C HIS A 49 35.41 11.79 -14.16
N ILE A 50 34.43 12.06 -13.28
CA ILE A 50 33.73 11.01 -12.52
C ILE A 50 32.65 10.29 -13.33
N ARG A 51 32.42 10.72 -14.58
CA ARG A 51 31.41 10.18 -15.50
C ARG A 51 29.98 10.29 -14.96
N PHE A 52 29.67 11.36 -14.25
CA PHE A 52 28.29 11.67 -13.91
C PHE A 52 27.55 12.06 -15.19
N GLU A 53 26.45 11.40 -15.52
CA GLU A 53 25.70 11.65 -16.76
C GLU A 53 24.29 12.19 -16.51
N GLY A 54 23.81 12.13 -15.26
CA GLY A 54 22.42 12.40 -14.89
C GLY A 54 21.51 11.21 -15.15
N ASN A 55 22.04 9.98 -15.08
CA ASN A 55 21.25 8.75 -15.19
C ASN A 55 20.25 8.63 -14.02
N LYS A 56 19.15 7.88 -14.18
CA LYS A 56 18.09 7.79 -13.16
C LYS A 56 18.67 7.36 -11.80
N ARG A 57 18.45 8.18 -10.75
CA ARG A 57 18.95 7.99 -9.38
C ARG A 57 20.48 7.96 -9.24
N GLU A 58 21.22 8.37 -10.26
CA GLU A 58 22.65 8.63 -10.14
C GLU A 58 22.86 9.79 -9.16
N MET A 59 23.72 9.63 -8.17
CA MET A 59 23.89 10.61 -7.10
C MET A 59 25.35 10.92 -6.85
N VAL A 60 25.68 12.20 -6.78
CA VAL A 60 27.00 12.66 -6.36
C VAL A 60 26.88 13.83 -5.39
N VAL A 61 27.73 13.81 -4.37
CA VAL A 61 27.82 14.86 -3.35
C VAL A 61 29.00 15.77 -3.70
N VAL A 62 28.74 17.07 -3.79
CA VAL A 62 29.71 18.12 -4.09
C VAL A 62 29.87 19.01 -2.86
N PRO A 63 31.05 19.03 -2.21
CA PRO A 63 31.29 19.95 -1.10
C PRO A 63 31.30 21.41 -1.58
N CYS A 64 30.67 22.32 -0.82
CA CYS A 64 30.57 23.72 -1.20
C CYS A 64 31.82 24.55 -0.90
N PHE A 65 32.67 24.13 0.04
CA PHE A 65 33.88 24.85 0.47
C PHE A 65 33.66 26.35 0.77
N GLY A 66 32.51 26.70 1.36
CA GLY A 66 32.15 28.08 1.69
C GLY A 66 31.63 28.93 0.53
N LYS A 67 31.54 28.38 -0.69
CA LYS A 67 30.98 29.07 -1.87
C LYS A 67 29.46 29.24 -1.82
N LEU A 68 28.79 28.45 -0.97
CA LEU A 68 27.38 28.56 -0.64
C LEU A 68 27.21 28.55 0.88
N ALA A 69 26.12 29.14 1.38
CA ALA A 69 25.72 29.04 2.78
C ALA A 69 25.30 27.61 3.19
N THR A 70 25.09 26.73 2.22
CA THR A 70 24.85 25.30 2.43
C THR A 70 26.17 24.52 2.46
N HIS A 71 26.28 23.49 3.31
CA HIS A 71 27.52 22.73 3.47
C HIS A 71 27.90 21.88 2.24
N GLN A 72 26.91 21.23 1.61
CA GLN A 72 27.12 20.31 0.48
C GLN A 72 25.94 20.34 -0.50
N VAL A 73 26.20 20.07 -1.79
CA VAL A 73 25.18 19.90 -2.83
C VAL A 73 25.08 18.43 -3.21
N LEU A 74 23.87 17.86 -3.21
CA LEU A 74 23.57 16.56 -3.79
C LEU A 74 23.02 16.75 -5.21
N LEU A 75 23.77 16.34 -6.22
CA LEU A 75 23.24 16.22 -7.58
C LEU A 75 22.50 14.89 -7.72
N VAL A 76 21.30 14.93 -8.29
CA VAL A 76 20.44 13.75 -8.43
C VAL A 76 19.99 13.59 -9.87
N GLY A 77 20.45 12.55 -10.53
CA GLY A 77 20.11 12.25 -11.92
C GLY A 77 18.64 11.84 -12.10
N LEU A 78 17.96 12.52 -13.02
CA LEU A 78 16.57 12.28 -13.39
C LEU A 78 16.41 11.33 -14.58
N GLY A 79 17.50 11.07 -15.32
CA GLY A 79 17.49 10.29 -16.56
C GLY A 79 17.00 11.10 -17.75
N ASP A 80 16.46 10.40 -18.76
CA ASP A 80 15.88 11.03 -19.94
C ASP A 80 14.51 11.65 -19.61
N ARG A 81 14.37 12.94 -19.89
CA ARG A 81 13.16 13.75 -19.67
C ARG A 81 11.91 13.20 -20.36
N LYS A 82 12.06 12.52 -21.50
CA LYS A 82 10.94 11.93 -22.25
C LYS A 82 10.49 10.59 -21.68
N LEU A 83 11.37 9.89 -20.96
CA LEU A 83 11.18 8.52 -20.46
C LEU A 83 10.96 8.44 -18.94
N ILE A 84 10.99 9.57 -18.24
CA ILE A 84 10.69 9.62 -16.81
C ILE A 84 9.19 9.39 -16.57
N THR A 85 8.89 8.62 -15.54
CA THR A 85 7.52 8.25 -15.10
C THR A 85 7.21 8.81 -13.71
N ASN A 86 5.95 8.75 -13.31
CA ASN A 86 5.53 9.09 -11.94
C ASN A 86 6.22 8.20 -10.89
N ASP A 87 6.40 6.89 -11.19
CA ASP A 87 7.12 6.00 -10.26
C ASP A 87 8.62 6.30 -10.20
N ASP A 88 9.25 6.74 -11.29
CA ASP A 88 10.64 7.21 -11.22
C ASP A 88 10.80 8.38 -10.25
N LEU A 89 9.88 9.36 -10.26
CA LEU A 89 9.90 10.47 -9.32
C LEU A 89 9.75 9.99 -7.88
N ARG A 90 8.87 9.02 -7.63
CA ARG A 90 8.72 8.38 -6.33
C ARG A 90 10.02 7.71 -5.88
N LEU A 91 10.62 6.91 -6.74
CA LEU A 91 11.89 6.25 -6.44
C LEU A 91 13.03 7.25 -6.19
N ILE A 92 13.06 8.37 -6.93
CA ILE A 92 14.00 9.47 -6.71
C ILE A 92 13.77 10.11 -5.34
N GLY A 93 12.53 10.41 -4.96
CA GLY A 93 12.19 10.99 -3.66
C GLY A 93 12.63 10.12 -2.48
N GLY A 94 12.41 8.81 -2.57
CA GLY A 94 12.89 7.87 -1.55
C GLY A 94 14.42 7.80 -1.49
N ALA A 95 15.09 7.81 -2.64
CA ALA A 95 16.55 7.74 -2.71
C ALA A 95 17.19 9.01 -2.12
N ILE A 96 16.59 10.18 -2.40
CA ILE A 96 17.00 11.46 -1.83
C ILE A 96 16.93 11.40 -0.30
N TYR A 97 15.80 10.94 0.28
CA TYR A 97 15.67 10.84 1.72
C TYR A 97 16.71 9.89 2.33
N LYS A 98 16.89 8.70 1.73
CA LYS A 98 17.91 7.73 2.19
C LYS A 98 19.30 8.34 2.17
N LYS A 99 19.68 9.07 1.11
CA LYS A 99 20.98 9.74 1.01
C LYS A 99 21.14 10.89 2.00
N ALA A 100 20.11 11.71 2.20
CA ALA A 100 20.12 12.78 3.20
C ALA A 100 20.31 12.22 4.62
N LYS A 101 19.63 11.11 4.94
CA LYS A 101 19.77 10.39 6.22
C LYS A 101 21.19 9.80 6.41
N GLU A 102 21.79 9.25 5.35
CA GLU A 102 23.17 8.74 5.34
C GLU A 102 24.17 9.86 5.68
N LEU A 103 23.96 11.04 5.11
CA LEU A 103 24.80 12.24 5.34
C LEU A 103 24.49 12.96 6.67
N ASN A 104 23.53 12.46 7.46
CA ASN A 104 23.03 13.09 8.70
C ASN A 104 22.48 14.51 8.51
N ALA A 105 22.00 14.86 7.31
CA ALA A 105 21.41 16.17 7.03
C ALA A 105 20.07 16.35 7.76
N LYS A 106 19.91 17.44 8.51
CA LYS A 106 18.69 17.80 9.25
C LYS A 106 17.81 18.78 8.51
N GLN A 107 18.45 19.75 7.88
CA GLN A 107 17.82 20.76 7.05
C GLN A 107 18.23 20.47 5.61
N VAL A 108 17.25 20.13 4.78
CA VAL A 108 17.48 19.76 3.39
C VAL A 108 16.72 20.74 2.51
N SER A 109 17.38 21.29 1.50
CA SER A 109 16.74 22.14 0.50
C SER A 109 16.63 21.39 -0.83
N LEU A 110 15.53 21.57 -1.56
CA LEU A 110 15.29 20.92 -2.86
C LEU A 110 14.90 21.96 -3.91
N VAL A 111 15.64 22.01 -5.02
CA VAL A 111 15.35 22.88 -6.15
C VAL A 111 14.24 22.28 -7.03
N SER A 112 13.19 23.04 -7.31
CA SER A 112 11.98 22.55 -8.00
C SER A 112 12.14 22.45 -9.51
N GLU A 113 12.78 23.45 -10.10
CA GLU A 113 12.64 23.84 -11.51
C GLU A 113 12.96 22.70 -12.48
N PRO A 114 14.02 21.89 -12.27
CA PRO A 114 14.29 20.76 -13.14
C PRO A 114 13.16 19.73 -13.13
N LEU A 115 12.52 19.50 -11.98
CA LEU A 115 11.44 18.52 -11.81
C LEU A 115 10.13 18.96 -12.48
N LEU A 116 9.90 20.27 -12.61
CA LEU A 116 8.66 20.86 -13.14
C LEU A 116 8.57 20.89 -14.67
N GLN A 117 9.57 20.37 -15.37
CA GLN A 117 9.63 20.46 -16.84
C GLN A 117 8.77 19.40 -17.56
N ARG A 118 8.29 18.36 -16.85
CA ARG A 118 7.56 17.22 -17.46
C ARG A 118 6.13 17.04 -16.96
N PHE A 119 5.89 17.27 -15.67
CA PHE A 119 4.61 17.09 -14.99
C PHE A 119 4.18 18.39 -14.31
N SER A 120 2.92 18.50 -13.91
CA SER A 120 2.47 19.68 -13.17
C SER A 120 3.19 19.77 -11.82
N ALA A 121 3.24 20.97 -11.24
CA ALA A 121 3.85 21.17 -9.92
C ALA A 121 3.22 20.34 -8.81
N LYS A 122 1.90 20.10 -8.90
CA LYS A 122 1.18 19.26 -7.94
C LYS A 122 1.53 17.78 -8.10
N GLU A 123 1.55 17.27 -9.33
CA GLU A 123 1.88 15.86 -9.59
C GLU A 123 3.34 15.57 -9.20
N THR A 124 4.24 16.42 -9.67
CA THR A 124 5.67 16.34 -9.34
C THR A 124 5.91 16.31 -7.85
N SER A 125 5.28 17.24 -7.10
CA SER A 125 5.47 17.28 -5.65
C SER A 125 4.79 16.12 -4.93
N GLY A 126 3.64 15.66 -5.42
CA GLY A 126 2.96 14.48 -4.92
C GLY A 126 3.84 13.23 -5.03
N ASP A 127 4.26 12.87 -6.25
CA ASP A 127 4.98 11.62 -6.49
C ASP A 127 6.35 11.59 -5.80
N LEU A 128 7.10 12.70 -5.85
CA LEU A 128 8.39 12.79 -5.16
C LEU A 128 8.21 12.64 -3.64
N MET A 129 7.22 13.31 -3.06
CA MET A 129 6.98 13.26 -1.62
C MET A 129 6.40 11.92 -1.16
N GLU A 130 5.64 11.22 -2.00
CA GLU A 130 5.24 9.84 -1.73
C GLU A 130 6.47 8.97 -1.47
N GLY A 131 7.46 9.05 -2.35
CA GLY A 131 8.71 8.31 -2.20
C GLY A 131 9.50 8.69 -0.96
N TRP A 132 9.61 10.00 -0.73
CA TRP A 132 10.26 10.56 0.46
C TRP A 132 9.60 10.02 1.73
N TYR A 133 8.28 10.14 1.85
CA TYR A 133 7.54 9.66 3.02
C TYR A 133 7.64 8.14 3.16
N GLY A 134 7.57 7.37 2.07
CA GLY A 134 7.74 5.93 2.09
C GLY A 134 9.09 5.48 2.65
N ALA A 135 10.15 6.22 2.34
CA ALA A 135 11.50 5.98 2.85
C ALA A 135 11.68 6.43 4.32
N THR A 136 10.78 7.25 4.87
CA THR A 136 10.84 7.66 6.28
C THR A 136 10.35 6.60 7.25
N TYR A 137 9.61 5.60 6.76
CA TYR A 137 9.06 4.53 7.59
C TYR A 137 10.18 3.75 8.28
N THR A 138 9.98 3.43 9.55
CA THR A 138 10.81 2.48 10.30
C THR A 138 9.92 1.77 11.31
N PHE A 139 10.08 0.46 11.45
CA PHE A 139 9.36 -0.31 12.47
C PHE A 139 10.34 -0.78 13.56
N HIS A 140 10.47 0.03 14.61
CA HIS A 140 11.33 -0.27 15.77
C HIS A 140 10.52 -0.36 17.07
N ALA A 141 9.28 -0.87 16.99
CA ALA A 141 8.41 -1.04 18.15
C ALA A 141 9.06 -1.88 19.26
N TYR A 142 9.86 -2.86 18.87
CA TYR A 142 10.52 -3.82 19.77
C TYR A 142 12.05 -3.60 19.91
N GLN A 143 12.59 -2.48 19.38
CA GLN A 143 14.03 -2.17 19.38
C GLN A 143 14.29 -0.73 19.83
N LYS A 144 14.37 -0.48 21.14
CA LYS A 144 14.46 0.87 21.71
C LYS A 144 15.67 1.68 21.18
N GLU A 145 16.85 1.08 21.12
CA GLU A 145 18.06 1.75 20.64
C GLU A 145 17.98 2.09 19.15
N ALA A 146 17.44 1.18 18.33
CA ALA A 146 17.26 1.41 16.90
C ALA A 146 16.26 2.55 16.66
N LYS A 147 15.16 2.60 17.44
CA LYS A 147 14.19 3.70 17.41
C LYS A 147 14.84 5.04 17.69
N GLN A 148 15.69 5.13 18.71
CA GLN A 148 16.41 6.35 19.05
C GLN A 148 17.36 6.77 17.94
N LYS A 149 18.21 5.86 17.45
CA LYS A 149 19.14 6.13 16.34
C LYS A 149 18.43 6.58 15.06
N ALA A 150 17.28 5.98 14.75
CA ALA A 150 16.47 6.37 13.60
C ALA A 150 15.95 7.82 13.73
N ALA A 151 15.44 8.20 14.90
CA ALA A 151 14.98 9.55 15.18
C ALA A 151 16.13 10.57 15.13
N GLU A 152 17.30 10.23 15.71
CA GLU A 152 18.51 11.05 15.69
C GLU A 152 19.06 11.29 14.29
N LYS A 153 18.78 10.41 13.31
CA LYS A 153 19.22 10.55 11.91
C LYS A 153 18.15 11.13 10.97
N ALA A 154 16.89 11.21 11.39
CA ALA A 154 15.81 11.72 10.54
C ALA A 154 16.02 13.18 10.10
N VAL A 155 15.61 13.48 8.86
CA VAL A 155 15.49 14.84 8.33
C VAL A 155 14.38 15.59 9.08
N GLN A 156 14.69 16.78 9.58
CA GLN A 156 13.78 17.58 10.41
C GLN A 156 13.03 18.63 9.60
N GLU A 157 13.67 19.23 8.60
CA GLU A 157 13.11 20.25 7.73
C GLU A 157 13.44 19.95 6.26
N LEU A 158 12.42 20.03 5.41
CA LEU A 158 12.55 20.05 3.95
C LEU A 158 12.10 21.43 3.45
N LEU A 159 13.02 22.15 2.83
CA LEU A 159 12.79 23.45 2.22
C LEU A 159 12.73 23.29 0.69
N TRP A 160 11.54 23.38 0.14
CA TRP A 160 11.35 23.36 -1.30
C TRP A 160 11.56 24.77 -1.88
N ILE A 161 12.56 24.90 -2.75
CA ILE A 161 12.92 26.15 -3.41
C ILE A 161 12.26 26.22 -4.77
N ALA A 162 11.44 27.25 -4.96
CA ALA A 162 10.74 27.52 -6.21
C ALA A 162 11.17 28.90 -6.75
N HIS A 163 11.57 28.97 -8.02
CA HIS A 163 11.96 30.16 -8.73
C HIS A 163 10.85 30.68 -9.65
N GLY A 164 10.90 31.96 -9.99
CA GLY A 164 10.05 32.57 -11.01
C GLY A 164 8.55 32.46 -10.73
N SER A 165 7.78 32.04 -11.75
CA SER A 165 6.31 31.93 -11.71
C SER A 165 5.79 30.57 -11.20
N THR A 166 6.65 29.75 -10.60
CA THR A 166 6.28 28.44 -10.06
C THR A 166 5.12 28.56 -9.04
N ASN A 167 4.09 27.74 -9.23
CA ASN A 167 2.92 27.74 -8.37
C ASN A 167 3.20 27.04 -7.02
N ILE A 168 3.66 27.82 -6.05
CA ILE A 168 3.96 27.38 -4.67
C ILE A 168 2.79 26.59 -4.05
N LYS A 169 1.56 27.08 -4.19
CA LYS A 169 0.37 26.41 -3.63
C LYS A 169 0.14 25.02 -4.22
N ALA A 170 0.49 24.82 -5.49
CA ALA A 170 0.39 23.51 -6.13
C ALA A 170 1.41 22.51 -5.54
N ILE A 171 2.65 22.97 -5.29
CA ILE A 171 3.69 22.16 -4.64
C ILE A 171 3.23 21.75 -3.24
N GLU A 172 2.82 22.72 -2.42
CA GLU A 172 2.33 22.48 -1.05
C GLU A 172 1.16 21.49 -1.04
N LYS A 173 0.21 21.66 -1.96
CA LYS A 173 -0.95 20.78 -2.06
C LYS A 173 -0.55 19.35 -2.41
N GLY A 174 0.32 19.14 -3.40
CA GLY A 174 0.77 17.79 -3.77
C GLY A 174 1.53 17.10 -2.63
N ALA A 175 2.41 17.84 -1.94
CA ALA A 175 3.15 17.32 -0.79
C ALA A 175 2.25 16.98 0.41
N LEU A 176 1.21 17.78 0.66
CA LEU A 176 0.23 17.51 1.73
C LEU A 176 -0.64 16.29 1.40
N GLU A 177 -1.08 16.15 0.15
CA GLU A 177 -1.82 14.96 -0.30
C GLU A 177 -0.95 13.69 -0.22
N ALA A 178 0.33 13.77 -0.59
CA ALA A 178 1.29 12.68 -0.43
C ALA A 178 1.50 12.30 1.04
N LYS A 179 1.58 13.29 1.94
CA LYS A 179 1.67 13.05 3.38
C LYS A 179 0.45 12.27 3.88
N ALA A 180 -0.75 12.75 3.56
CA ALA A 180 -1.99 12.10 4.00
C ALA A 180 -2.06 10.65 3.49
N LEU A 181 -1.71 10.42 2.23
CA LEU A 181 -1.63 9.09 1.63
C LEU A 181 -0.66 8.18 2.40
N PHE A 182 0.55 8.68 2.70
CA PHE A 182 1.55 7.87 3.40
C PHE A 182 1.27 7.69 4.89
N ASP A 183 0.48 8.56 5.52
CA ASP A 183 -0.04 8.27 6.87
C ASP A 183 -0.92 7.00 6.85
N GLY A 184 -1.73 6.80 5.79
CA GLY A 184 -2.48 5.57 5.58
C GLY A 184 -1.62 4.35 5.23
N VAL A 185 -0.60 4.54 4.38
CA VAL A 185 0.37 3.46 4.06
C VAL A 185 1.12 3.03 5.31
N HIS A 186 1.65 3.97 6.09
CA HIS A 186 2.38 3.69 7.33
C HIS A 186 1.50 3.00 8.37
N LEU A 187 0.24 3.41 8.51
CA LEU A 187 -0.70 2.68 9.36
C LEU A 187 -0.83 1.23 8.90
N SER A 188 -1.07 0.99 7.61
CA SER A 188 -1.15 -0.39 7.08
C SER A 188 0.11 -1.19 7.41
N ARG A 189 1.29 -0.58 7.22
CA ARG A 189 2.58 -1.19 7.57
C ARG A 189 2.70 -1.49 9.07
N ASP A 190 2.31 -0.56 9.94
CA ASP A 190 2.35 -0.74 11.39
C ASP A 190 1.46 -1.92 11.83
N LEU A 191 0.25 -2.01 11.28
CA LEU A 191 -0.67 -3.09 11.63
C LEU A 191 -0.10 -4.46 11.24
N VAL A 192 0.43 -4.60 10.03
CA VAL A 192 1.01 -5.84 9.49
C VAL A 192 2.33 -6.20 10.18
N ASN A 193 3.16 -5.22 10.54
CA ASN A 193 4.44 -5.47 11.20
C ASN A 193 4.28 -5.82 12.70
N THR A 194 3.19 -5.39 13.34
CA THR A 194 2.90 -5.70 14.74
C THR A 194 2.78 -7.21 14.94
N ILE A 195 3.34 -7.74 16.03
CA ILE A 195 3.30 -9.18 16.31
C ILE A 195 1.87 -9.67 16.54
N ALA A 196 1.61 -10.93 16.18
CA ALA A 196 0.29 -11.56 16.29
C ALA A 196 -0.34 -11.48 17.69
N HIS A 197 0.48 -11.61 18.75
CA HIS A 197 0.02 -11.51 20.14
C HIS A 197 -0.61 -10.14 20.46
N GLU A 198 -0.13 -9.07 19.83
CA GLU A 198 -0.64 -7.72 20.02
C GLU A 198 -1.73 -7.36 18.99
N MET A 199 -1.59 -7.83 17.75
CA MET A 199 -2.51 -7.56 16.64
C MET A 199 -3.62 -8.61 16.53
N THR A 200 -4.43 -8.74 17.58
CA THR A 200 -5.57 -9.67 17.63
C THR A 200 -6.77 -9.14 16.81
N PRO A 201 -7.82 -9.96 16.56
CA PRO A 201 -9.06 -9.48 15.95
C PRO A 201 -9.67 -8.27 16.67
N GLN A 202 -9.66 -8.27 18.00
CA GLN A 202 -10.10 -7.14 18.83
C GLN A 202 -9.26 -5.89 18.56
N LYS A 203 -7.95 -6.06 18.33
CA LYS A 203 -7.08 -4.92 18.06
C LYS A 203 -7.44 -4.20 16.77
N LEU A 204 -7.79 -4.94 15.72
CA LEU A 204 -8.29 -4.35 14.46
C LEU A 204 -9.60 -3.60 14.67
N VAL A 205 -10.50 -4.11 15.51
CA VAL A 205 -11.75 -3.42 15.90
C VAL A 205 -11.45 -2.10 16.62
N GLU A 206 -10.52 -2.10 17.59
CA GLU A 206 -10.11 -0.88 18.30
C GLU A 206 -9.54 0.18 17.36
N VAL A 207 -8.74 -0.23 16.37
CA VAL A 207 -8.18 0.69 15.36
C VAL A 207 -9.30 1.32 14.53
N ALA A 208 -10.26 0.52 14.07
CA ALA A 208 -11.42 1.03 13.33
C ALA A 208 -12.28 1.99 14.17
N GLN A 209 -12.49 1.69 15.45
CA GLN A 209 -13.23 2.57 16.36
C GLN A 209 -12.56 3.94 16.49
N LYS A 210 -11.25 3.96 16.73
CA LYS A 210 -10.48 5.23 16.81
C LYS A 210 -10.59 6.05 15.54
N MET A 211 -10.63 5.42 14.37
CA MET A 211 -10.82 6.14 13.10
C MET A 211 -12.19 6.77 12.99
N ALA A 212 -13.24 6.02 13.33
CA ALA A 212 -14.61 6.52 13.29
C ALA A 212 -14.81 7.68 14.26
N ASP A 213 -14.25 7.59 15.46
CA ASP A 213 -14.30 8.66 16.47
C ASP A 213 -13.56 9.92 16.01
N ALA A 214 -12.49 9.77 15.22
CA ALA A 214 -11.68 10.89 14.73
C ALA A 214 -12.33 11.66 13.56
N SER A 215 -13.41 11.17 12.95
CA SER A 215 -14.03 11.84 11.80
C SER A 215 -15.54 11.64 11.70
N ALA A 216 -16.29 12.74 11.72
CA ALA A 216 -17.74 12.72 11.47
C ALA A 216 -18.15 12.23 10.06
N ARG A 217 -17.19 12.03 9.15
CA ARG A 217 -17.43 11.46 7.81
C ARG A 217 -17.30 9.94 7.78
N LEU A 218 -16.89 9.33 8.89
CA LEU A 218 -16.75 7.90 9.05
C LEU A 218 -17.80 7.42 10.06
N SER A 219 -18.51 6.36 9.72
CA SER A 219 -19.35 5.62 10.67
C SER A 219 -18.90 4.17 10.74
N LEU A 220 -19.02 3.56 11.91
CA LEU A 220 -18.60 2.19 12.16
C LEU A 220 -19.78 1.34 12.63
N THR A 221 -19.88 0.14 12.08
CA THR A 221 -20.70 -0.95 12.61
C THR A 221 -19.78 -2.12 12.94
N ILE A 222 -19.94 -2.67 14.14
CA ILE A 222 -19.24 -3.87 14.61
C ILE A 222 -20.28 -4.94 14.85
N LEU A 223 -20.06 -6.14 14.30
CA LEU A 223 -20.85 -7.33 14.63
C LEU A 223 -19.95 -8.26 15.43
N ASP A 224 -20.31 -8.49 16.69
CA ASP A 224 -19.62 -9.47 17.53
C ASP A 224 -19.97 -10.90 17.10
N GLN A 225 -19.36 -11.89 17.76
CA GLN A 225 -19.60 -13.30 17.48
C GLN A 225 -21.10 -13.67 17.52
N LYS A 226 -21.89 -13.13 18.46
CA LYS A 226 -23.31 -13.47 18.58
C LYS A 226 -24.12 -12.89 17.42
N GLU A 227 -23.81 -11.67 17.01
CA GLU A 227 -24.45 -11.06 15.84
C GLU A 227 -24.04 -11.77 14.54
N MET A 228 -22.79 -12.25 14.43
CA MET A 228 -22.34 -13.11 13.33
C MET A 228 -23.11 -14.44 13.28
N GLU A 229 -23.33 -15.08 14.44
CA GLU A 229 -24.12 -16.31 14.57
C GLU A 229 -25.57 -16.09 14.11
N LYS A 230 -26.20 -14.99 14.55
CA LYS A 230 -27.56 -14.62 14.13
C LYS A 230 -27.67 -14.34 12.64
N LYS A 231 -26.63 -13.75 12.03
CA LYS A 231 -26.55 -13.53 10.59
C LYS A 231 -26.22 -14.79 9.79
N GLY A 232 -25.87 -15.90 10.45
CA GLY A 232 -25.53 -17.15 9.77
C GLY A 232 -24.16 -17.15 9.10
N MET A 233 -23.21 -16.34 9.58
CA MET A 233 -21.82 -16.26 9.05
C MET A 233 -20.98 -17.50 9.43
N GLY A 234 -21.50 -18.69 9.14
CA GLY A 234 -20.95 -19.96 9.61
C GLY A 234 -19.61 -20.31 8.97
N ALA A 235 -19.28 -19.77 7.80
CA ALA A 235 -17.99 -20.01 7.15
C ALA A 235 -16.86 -19.29 7.91
N ALA A 236 -17.02 -17.99 8.18
CA ALA A 236 -16.05 -17.23 8.96
C ALA A 236 -15.99 -17.69 10.43
N LEU A 237 -17.13 -18.00 11.05
CA LEU A 237 -17.19 -18.53 12.41
C LEU A 237 -16.47 -19.87 12.55
N ALA A 238 -16.55 -20.75 11.54
CA ALA A 238 -15.84 -22.03 11.56
C ALA A 238 -14.31 -21.85 11.60
N VAL A 239 -13.79 -20.90 10.81
CA VAL A 239 -12.35 -20.57 10.81
C VAL A 239 -11.91 -20.03 12.18
N ALA A 240 -12.68 -19.12 12.77
CA ALA A 240 -12.35 -18.51 14.06
C ALA A 240 -12.49 -19.45 15.26
N ARG A 241 -13.24 -20.56 15.12
CA ARG A 241 -13.62 -21.47 16.22
C ARG A 241 -12.44 -22.05 16.99
N GLY A 242 -11.28 -22.14 16.35
CA GLY A 242 -10.06 -22.65 16.96
C GLY A 242 -9.40 -21.67 17.94
N SER A 243 -9.63 -20.37 17.80
CA SER A 243 -8.92 -19.32 18.55
C SER A 243 -9.60 -18.94 19.86
N VAL A 244 -8.80 -18.49 20.82
CA VAL A 244 -9.27 -17.82 22.04
C VAL A 244 -9.73 -16.39 21.77
N HIS A 245 -9.21 -15.76 20.71
CA HIS A 245 -9.57 -14.41 20.30
C HIS A 245 -10.88 -14.43 19.50
N LYS A 246 -11.85 -13.64 19.93
CA LYS A 246 -13.20 -13.69 19.36
C LYS A 246 -13.24 -13.04 17.97
N PRO A 247 -13.99 -13.59 17.01
CA PRO A 247 -14.12 -12.94 15.70
C PRO A 247 -15.02 -11.70 15.79
N ALA A 248 -14.86 -10.79 14.84
CA ALA A 248 -15.74 -9.65 14.69
C ALA A 248 -15.80 -9.18 13.23
N VAL A 249 -16.97 -8.71 12.80
CA VAL A 249 -17.10 -7.94 11.57
C VAL A 249 -16.81 -6.48 11.87
N VAL A 250 -15.98 -5.85 11.04
CA VAL A 250 -15.79 -4.41 11.00
C VAL A 250 -16.35 -3.88 9.70
N HIS A 251 -17.26 -2.92 9.80
CA HIS A 251 -17.85 -2.22 8.66
C HIS A 251 -17.73 -0.72 8.86
N LEU A 252 -16.73 -0.13 8.21
CA LEU A 252 -16.56 1.32 8.13
C LEU A 252 -17.28 1.86 6.90
N VAL A 253 -17.95 3.00 7.05
CA VAL A 253 -18.58 3.72 5.94
C VAL A 253 -18.05 5.13 5.90
N TYR A 254 -17.47 5.50 4.76
CA TYR A 254 -17.14 6.88 4.44
C TYR A 254 -18.29 7.50 3.66
N LYS A 255 -18.83 8.61 4.17
CA LYS A 255 -19.84 9.41 3.47
C LYS A 255 -19.24 10.70 2.92
N PRO A 256 -19.38 10.96 1.61
CA PRO A 256 -18.93 12.21 1.03
C PRO A 256 -19.73 13.40 1.55
N LYS A 257 -19.15 14.60 1.53
CA LYS A 257 -19.84 15.85 1.93
C LYS A 257 -21.03 16.16 1.02
N LYS A 258 -20.90 15.83 -0.27
CA LYS A 258 -21.95 15.98 -1.28
C LYS A 258 -22.67 14.65 -1.44
N LYS A 259 -23.84 14.68 -2.10
CA LYS A 259 -24.55 13.46 -2.49
C LYS A 259 -23.60 12.51 -3.23
N ALA A 260 -23.49 11.28 -2.74
CA ALA A 260 -22.65 10.27 -3.34
C ALA A 260 -23.08 9.99 -4.78
N LYS A 261 -22.12 10.00 -5.71
CA LYS A 261 -22.32 9.62 -7.11
C LYS A 261 -22.23 8.12 -7.31
N LYS A 262 -21.43 7.46 -6.46
CA LYS A 262 -21.21 6.02 -6.48
C LYS A 262 -21.14 5.45 -5.08
N ARG A 263 -21.46 4.15 -4.97
CA ARG A 263 -21.25 3.33 -3.77
C ARG A 263 -20.31 2.19 -4.10
N ILE A 264 -19.19 2.09 -3.40
CA ILE A 264 -18.16 1.07 -3.64
C ILE A 264 -17.86 0.34 -2.34
N ALA A 265 -17.72 -0.99 -2.41
CA ALA A 265 -17.25 -1.79 -1.28
C ALA A 265 -15.80 -2.22 -1.49
N ILE A 266 -14.96 -1.99 -0.48
CA ILE A 266 -13.59 -2.47 -0.39
C ILE A 266 -13.53 -3.52 0.73
N VAL A 267 -13.19 -4.76 0.38
CA VAL A 267 -13.19 -5.89 1.32
C VAL A 267 -11.76 -6.36 1.60
N GLY A 268 -11.40 -6.55 2.87
CA GLY A 268 -10.06 -7.00 3.25
C GLY A 268 -10.06 -8.37 3.90
N LYS A 269 -9.13 -9.26 3.52
CA LYS A 269 -8.81 -10.44 4.35
C LYS A 269 -8.21 -9.96 5.69
N ALA A 270 -8.70 -10.50 6.80
CA ALA A 270 -8.32 -10.11 8.17
C ALA A 270 -8.02 -11.33 9.06
N VAL A 271 -7.18 -12.25 8.56
CA VAL A 271 -6.68 -13.36 9.38
C VAL A 271 -5.48 -12.83 10.15
N THR A 272 -5.67 -12.52 11.42
CA THR A 272 -4.66 -11.84 12.25
C THR A 272 -3.41 -12.68 12.53
N PHE A 273 -3.59 -13.99 12.55
CA PHE A 273 -2.51 -14.96 12.45
C PHE A 273 -3.02 -16.25 11.82
N ASP A 274 -2.21 -16.82 10.94
CA ASP A 274 -2.56 -18.04 10.21
C ASP A 274 -1.55 -19.16 10.49
N THR A 275 -1.98 -20.13 11.30
CA THR A 275 -1.22 -21.37 11.53
C THR A 275 -1.40 -22.39 10.41
N GLY A 276 -2.40 -22.18 9.54
CA GLY A 276 -2.98 -23.18 8.64
C GLY A 276 -4.02 -24.09 9.32
N GLY A 277 -4.27 -23.93 10.61
CA GLY A 277 -5.15 -24.80 11.38
C GLY A 277 -4.61 -26.23 11.44
N LEU A 278 -5.49 -27.23 11.32
CA LEU A 278 -5.08 -28.64 11.34
C LEU A 278 -4.29 -29.06 10.09
N SER A 279 -4.41 -28.32 8.99
CA SER A 279 -3.51 -28.35 7.84
C SER A 279 -2.29 -27.45 8.10
N LEU A 280 -1.57 -27.76 9.17
CA LEU A 280 -0.51 -26.94 9.74
C LEU A 280 0.57 -26.55 8.72
N LYS A 281 0.93 -25.27 8.69
CA LYS A 281 2.05 -24.76 7.89
C LYS A 281 3.40 -25.27 8.40
N PRO A 282 4.40 -25.46 7.53
CA PRO A 282 5.79 -25.61 7.94
C PRO A 282 6.26 -24.38 8.74
N SER A 283 7.19 -24.58 9.68
CA SER A 283 7.68 -23.51 10.57
C SER A 283 8.16 -22.26 9.83
N ASP A 284 8.97 -22.42 8.78
CA ASP A 284 9.50 -21.30 8.00
C ASP A 284 8.40 -20.50 7.29
N GLY A 285 7.36 -21.21 6.82
CA GLY A 285 6.20 -20.59 6.16
C GLY A 285 5.23 -19.90 7.13
N MET A 286 5.43 -20.06 8.44
CA MET A 286 4.56 -19.48 9.47
C MET A 286 5.09 -18.17 10.06
N VAL A 287 6.40 -17.92 10.00
CA VAL A 287 7.07 -16.78 10.66
C VAL A 287 6.44 -15.43 10.28
N THR A 288 6.07 -15.27 9.02
CA THR A 288 5.51 -14.01 8.49
C THR A 288 3.99 -13.97 8.53
N MET A 289 3.28 -15.01 8.98
CA MET A 289 1.81 -15.12 8.90
C MET A 289 1.01 -14.13 9.75
N LYS A 290 1.68 -13.29 10.55
CA LYS A 290 1.08 -12.04 11.05
C LYS A 290 0.63 -11.11 9.92
N MET A 291 1.19 -11.25 8.72
CA MET A 291 0.84 -10.46 7.55
C MET A 291 -0.50 -10.83 6.92
N ASP A 292 -1.14 -11.91 7.40
CA ASP A 292 -2.31 -12.49 6.74
C ASP A 292 -3.62 -11.68 6.91
N MET A 293 -3.47 -10.51 7.51
CA MET A 293 -4.46 -9.44 7.66
C MET A 293 -4.12 -8.18 6.83
N ALA A 294 -3.13 -8.25 5.92
CA ALA A 294 -2.69 -7.11 5.10
C ALA A 294 -3.81 -6.53 4.22
N GLY A 295 -4.78 -7.35 3.81
CA GLY A 295 -5.98 -6.87 3.09
C GLY A 295 -6.78 -5.88 3.93
N ALA A 296 -7.10 -6.23 5.18
CA ALA A 296 -7.79 -5.34 6.11
C ALA A 296 -6.93 -4.16 6.56
N ALA A 297 -5.62 -4.35 6.72
CA ALA A 297 -4.69 -3.25 6.96
C ALA A 297 -4.73 -2.21 5.82
N ALA A 298 -4.81 -2.67 4.56
CA ALA A 298 -4.99 -1.80 3.40
C ALA A 298 -6.35 -1.08 3.43
N VAL A 299 -7.44 -1.76 3.80
CA VAL A 299 -8.76 -1.11 3.99
C VAL A 299 -8.67 0.00 5.04
N LEU A 300 -8.12 -0.28 6.22
CA LEU A 300 -7.93 0.72 7.28
C LEU A 300 -7.02 1.87 6.82
N GLY A 301 -5.94 1.57 6.10
CA GLY A 301 -5.06 2.57 5.50
C GLY A 301 -5.78 3.49 4.52
N VAL A 302 -6.65 2.96 3.65
CA VAL A 302 -7.50 3.77 2.76
C VAL A 302 -8.45 4.66 3.58
N PHE A 303 -9.10 4.11 4.60
CA PHE A 303 -10.06 4.83 5.45
C PHE A 303 -9.42 5.94 6.28
N GLN A 304 -8.15 5.80 6.66
CA GLN A 304 -7.36 6.86 7.28
C GLN A 304 -7.25 8.11 6.38
N ILE A 305 -7.25 7.91 5.05
CA ILE A 305 -7.00 8.97 4.05
C ILE A 305 -8.31 9.57 3.55
N LEU A 306 -9.38 8.78 3.39
CA LEU A 306 -10.66 9.21 2.79
C LEU A 306 -11.23 10.54 3.34
N PRO A 307 -11.19 10.84 4.65
CA PRO A 307 -11.58 12.13 5.21
C PRO A 307 -10.83 13.35 4.67
N SER A 308 -9.68 13.16 4.02
CA SER A 308 -8.89 14.24 3.42
C SER A 308 -9.14 14.40 1.91
N LEU A 309 -9.52 13.33 1.19
CA LEU A 309 -9.52 13.29 -0.29
C LEU A 309 -10.70 14.02 -0.95
N ASN A 310 -11.75 14.35 -0.18
CA ASN A 310 -12.95 15.05 -0.65
C ASN A 310 -13.55 14.47 -1.95
N ILE A 311 -13.51 13.14 -2.09
CA ILE A 311 -14.15 12.43 -3.22
C ILE A 311 -15.67 12.35 -3.02
N ASP A 312 -16.42 12.28 -4.12
CA ASP A 312 -17.90 12.19 -4.16
C ASP A 312 -18.40 10.73 -4.17
N VAL A 313 -17.63 9.80 -3.60
CA VAL A 313 -17.93 8.35 -3.57
C VAL A 313 -18.23 7.94 -2.12
N GLU A 314 -19.34 7.23 -1.90
CA GLU A 314 -19.60 6.52 -0.64
C GLU A 314 -18.82 5.20 -0.67
N VAL A 315 -18.00 4.96 0.36
CA VAL A 315 -17.10 3.81 0.41
C VAL A 315 -17.42 2.97 1.64
N HIS A 316 -17.60 1.67 1.44
CA HIS A 316 -17.81 0.68 2.49
C HIS A 316 -16.52 -0.14 2.64
N GLY A 317 -15.86 -0.05 3.79
CA GLY A 317 -14.69 -0.84 4.15
C GLY A 317 -15.12 -1.97 5.05
N ILE A 318 -14.98 -3.22 4.59
CA ILE A 318 -15.53 -4.39 5.26
C ILE A 318 -14.44 -5.44 5.45
N PHE A 319 -14.34 -5.99 6.64
CA PHE A 319 -13.56 -7.20 6.88
C PHE A 319 -14.13 -7.98 8.06
N ILE A 320 -13.88 -9.29 8.07
CA ILE A 320 -14.20 -10.17 9.20
C ILE A 320 -12.89 -10.59 9.83
N ALA A 321 -12.59 -9.99 10.98
CA ALA A 321 -11.36 -10.26 11.72
C ALA A 321 -11.46 -11.60 12.45
N VAL A 322 -10.53 -12.50 12.15
CA VAL A 322 -10.44 -13.84 12.74
C VAL A 322 -8.98 -14.20 13.02
N GLU A 323 -8.75 -15.30 13.72
CA GLU A 323 -7.45 -15.96 13.84
C GLU A 323 -7.62 -17.45 13.52
N ASN A 324 -6.77 -18.00 12.65
CA ASN A 324 -6.80 -19.41 12.28
C ASN A 324 -5.82 -20.20 13.16
N ALA A 325 -6.34 -20.78 14.24
CA ALA A 325 -5.55 -21.43 15.28
C ALA A 325 -5.80 -22.95 15.37
N ILE A 326 -4.83 -23.67 15.93
CA ILE A 326 -4.97 -25.08 16.30
C ILE A 326 -5.55 -25.17 17.71
N SER A 327 -6.66 -25.88 17.86
CA SER A 327 -7.18 -26.28 19.17
C SER A 327 -8.13 -27.47 19.03
N ALA A 328 -8.60 -28.01 20.18
CA ALA A 328 -9.63 -29.04 20.20
C ALA A 328 -10.95 -28.61 19.52
N GLN A 329 -11.17 -27.30 19.39
CA GLN A 329 -12.37 -26.70 18.79
C GLN A 329 -12.16 -26.31 17.32
N ALA A 330 -10.95 -26.45 16.76
CA ALA A 330 -10.67 -26.09 15.37
C ALA A 330 -11.57 -26.86 14.40
N TYR A 331 -11.93 -26.19 13.30
CA TYR A 331 -12.53 -26.85 12.13
C TYR A 331 -11.54 -27.74 11.42
N ARG A 332 -12.06 -28.74 10.71
CA ARG A 332 -11.28 -29.91 10.27
C ARG A 332 -11.37 -30.09 8.75
N PRO A 333 -10.32 -30.64 8.13
CA PRO A 333 -10.47 -31.25 6.81
C PRO A 333 -11.57 -32.32 6.85
N GLY A 334 -12.52 -32.24 5.93
CA GLY A 334 -13.74 -33.05 5.86
C GLY A 334 -14.99 -32.40 6.46
N ASP A 335 -14.87 -31.29 7.19
CA ASP A 335 -16.04 -30.55 7.68
C ASP A 335 -16.79 -29.91 6.48
N VAL A 336 -18.11 -29.86 6.58
CA VAL A 336 -18.95 -29.03 5.71
C VAL A 336 -19.46 -27.86 6.53
N VAL A 337 -19.11 -26.64 6.10
CA VAL A 337 -19.55 -25.39 6.74
C VAL A 337 -20.57 -24.67 5.87
N THR A 338 -21.42 -23.85 6.48
CA THR A 338 -22.49 -23.13 5.78
C THR A 338 -22.23 -21.63 5.83
N ALA A 339 -22.13 -20.99 4.67
CA ALA A 339 -21.99 -19.54 4.54
C ALA A 339 -23.32 -18.81 4.80
N MET A 340 -23.26 -17.49 4.92
CA MET A 340 -24.37 -16.58 5.23
C MET A 340 -25.59 -16.74 4.32
N ASP A 341 -25.40 -17.15 3.05
CA ASP A 341 -26.47 -17.36 2.07
C ASP A 341 -26.98 -18.80 1.98
N GLY A 342 -26.54 -19.68 2.90
CA GLY A 342 -26.88 -21.10 2.91
C GLY A 342 -25.98 -21.96 2.03
N THR A 343 -25.02 -21.39 1.29
CA THR A 343 -24.07 -22.18 0.49
C THR A 343 -23.21 -23.05 1.40
N THR A 344 -23.18 -24.36 1.13
CA THR A 344 -22.33 -25.33 1.84
C THR A 344 -20.95 -25.44 1.21
N ILE A 345 -19.91 -25.44 2.05
CA ILE A 345 -18.49 -25.48 1.67
C ILE A 345 -17.83 -26.70 2.31
N ASP A 346 -17.33 -27.61 1.48
CA ASP A 346 -16.49 -28.75 1.86
C ASP A 346 -15.05 -28.27 2.13
N ILE A 347 -14.63 -28.35 3.38
CA ILE A 347 -13.31 -27.93 3.84
C ILE A 347 -12.34 -29.07 3.61
N GLN A 348 -11.48 -28.99 2.60
CA GLN A 348 -10.46 -30.02 2.34
C GLN A 348 -9.07 -29.62 2.86
N ASN A 349 -8.85 -28.33 3.11
CA ASN A 349 -7.62 -27.81 3.66
C ASN A 349 -7.94 -26.59 4.54
N THR A 350 -7.56 -26.61 5.81
CA THR A 350 -7.81 -25.50 6.75
C THR A 350 -6.81 -24.34 6.59
N ASP A 351 -5.80 -24.50 5.73
CA ASP A 351 -4.86 -23.45 5.28
C ASP A 351 -5.37 -22.70 4.04
N ALA A 352 -6.59 -23.01 3.61
CA ALA A 352 -7.35 -22.24 2.63
C ALA A 352 -8.51 -21.50 3.32
N GLU A 353 -8.24 -20.94 4.49
CA GLU A 353 -9.14 -20.23 5.39
C GLU A 353 -9.56 -18.87 4.84
N GLY A 354 -8.65 -18.12 4.21
CA GLY A 354 -8.89 -16.74 3.81
C GLY A 354 -10.07 -16.59 2.87
N ARG A 355 -10.21 -17.50 1.90
CA ARG A 355 -11.35 -17.49 0.98
C ARG A 355 -12.66 -17.89 1.67
N VAL A 356 -12.59 -18.75 2.69
CA VAL A 356 -13.76 -19.19 3.48
C VAL A 356 -14.27 -18.03 4.34
N VAL A 357 -13.37 -17.25 4.95
CA VAL A 357 -13.72 -16.01 5.66
C VAL A 357 -14.30 -14.97 4.68
N LEU A 358 -13.65 -14.80 3.52
CA LEU A 358 -14.11 -13.84 2.50
C LEU A 358 -15.46 -14.21 1.90
N ALA A 359 -15.88 -15.48 1.91
CA ALA A 359 -17.22 -15.87 1.46
C ALA A 359 -18.29 -15.07 2.21
N ASP A 360 -18.26 -15.07 3.54
CA ASP A 360 -19.20 -14.30 4.35
C ASP A 360 -18.97 -12.79 4.25
N ALA A 361 -17.70 -12.34 4.14
CA ALA A 361 -17.40 -10.92 3.99
C ALA A 361 -17.96 -10.32 2.68
N LEU A 362 -17.83 -11.05 1.56
CA LEU A 362 -18.35 -10.68 0.25
C LEU A 362 -19.88 -10.72 0.22
N LEU A 363 -20.49 -11.71 0.88
CA LEU A 363 -21.94 -11.78 1.05
C LEU A 363 -22.47 -10.58 1.85
N TYR A 364 -21.83 -10.23 2.96
CA TYR A 364 -22.18 -9.06 3.77
C TYR A 364 -21.95 -7.75 3.00
N ALA A 365 -20.88 -7.64 2.22
CA ALA A 365 -20.63 -6.49 1.35
C ALA A 365 -21.72 -6.33 0.29
N ARG A 366 -22.23 -7.43 -0.27
CA ARG A 366 -23.33 -7.44 -1.24
C ARG A 366 -24.64 -6.92 -0.64
N GLU A 367 -24.92 -7.19 0.64
CA GLU A 367 -26.09 -6.63 1.35
C GLU A 367 -26.10 -5.09 1.37
N GLN A 368 -24.93 -4.44 1.19
CA GLN A 368 -24.81 -2.98 1.15
C GLN A 368 -25.15 -2.40 -0.24
N GLU A 369 -25.48 -3.25 -1.21
CA GLU A 369 -25.82 -2.89 -2.58
C GLU A 369 -24.77 -1.98 -3.27
N PRO A 370 -23.46 -2.31 -3.21
CA PRO A 370 -22.45 -1.50 -3.88
C PRO A 370 -22.55 -1.69 -5.40
N GLN A 371 -22.13 -0.67 -6.15
CA GLN A 371 -22.01 -0.75 -7.60
C GLN A 371 -20.80 -1.56 -8.05
N ALA A 372 -19.79 -1.70 -7.18
CA ALA A 372 -18.66 -2.60 -7.39
C ALA A 372 -18.07 -3.03 -6.04
N ILE A 373 -17.53 -4.26 -6.00
CA ILE A 373 -16.76 -4.79 -4.88
C ILE A 373 -15.31 -4.96 -5.35
N VAL A 374 -14.35 -4.46 -4.57
CA VAL A 374 -12.94 -4.77 -4.75
C VAL A 374 -12.44 -5.41 -3.46
N ASP A 375 -12.00 -6.66 -3.50
CA ASP A 375 -11.38 -7.30 -2.35
C ASP A 375 -9.86 -7.44 -2.49
N LEU A 376 -9.16 -7.37 -1.36
CA LEU A 376 -7.71 -7.51 -1.27
C LEU A 376 -7.38 -8.59 -0.23
N ALA A 377 -6.57 -9.56 -0.61
CA ALA A 377 -6.22 -10.66 0.28
C ALA A 377 -4.84 -11.24 -0.02
N THR A 378 -4.08 -11.55 1.03
CA THR A 378 -2.94 -12.47 1.00
C THR A 378 -3.48 -13.88 0.83
N LEU A 379 -3.94 -14.22 -0.39
CA LEU A 379 -4.83 -15.37 -0.57
C LEU A 379 -4.08 -16.63 -0.97
N THR A 380 -3.13 -16.55 -1.89
CA THR A 380 -2.49 -17.76 -2.41
C THR A 380 -0.98 -17.63 -2.61
N GLY A 381 -0.23 -18.60 -2.07
CA GLY A 381 1.18 -18.80 -2.46
C GLY A 381 1.34 -19.09 -3.96
N ALA A 382 0.29 -19.60 -4.62
CA ALA A 382 0.30 -19.82 -6.07
C ALA A 382 0.39 -18.50 -6.87
N CYS A 383 -0.16 -17.40 -6.36
CA CYS A 383 -0.01 -16.09 -7.00
C CYS A 383 1.45 -15.60 -6.92
N ILE A 384 2.11 -15.83 -5.77
CA ILE A 384 3.54 -15.55 -5.58
C ILE A 384 4.38 -16.34 -6.59
N VAL A 385 4.11 -17.65 -6.75
CA VAL A 385 4.83 -18.48 -7.72
C VAL A 385 4.62 -17.98 -9.16
N ALA A 386 3.46 -17.41 -9.48
CA ALA A 386 3.13 -16.95 -10.82
C ALA A 386 3.69 -15.55 -11.15
N LEU A 387 3.65 -14.61 -10.20
CA LEU A 387 3.90 -13.18 -10.42
C LEU A 387 5.05 -12.61 -9.58
N GLY A 388 5.63 -13.40 -8.69
CA GLY A 388 6.69 -12.98 -7.79
C GLY A 388 6.18 -12.19 -6.58
N GLU A 389 7.11 -11.46 -5.96
CA GLU A 389 6.88 -10.72 -4.72
C GLU A 389 6.45 -9.26 -4.95
N GLU A 390 6.54 -8.73 -6.17
CA GLU A 390 6.31 -7.28 -6.40
C GLU A 390 4.99 -6.98 -7.13
N ILE A 391 4.35 -7.97 -7.77
CA ILE A 391 3.16 -7.78 -8.61
C ILE A 391 1.97 -8.54 -8.02
N ALA A 392 0.84 -7.85 -7.81
CA ALA A 392 -0.40 -8.50 -7.37
C ALA A 392 -1.16 -9.12 -8.54
N GLY A 393 -1.80 -10.26 -8.32
CA GLY A 393 -2.75 -10.83 -9.28
C GLY A 393 -4.09 -10.11 -9.18
N VAL A 394 -4.66 -9.67 -10.31
CA VAL A 394 -6.03 -9.15 -10.37
C VAL A 394 -6.92 -10.09 -11.19
N MET A 395 -8.08 -10.45 -10.64
CA MET A 395 -9.11 -11.25 -11.31
C MET A 395 -10.45 -10.54 -11.14
N GLY A 396 -11.40 -10.69 -12.07
CA GLY A 396 -12.71 -10.07 -11.89
C GLY A 396 -13.77 -10.43 -12.91
N THR A 397 -14.99 -9.96 -12.66
CA THR A 397 -16.18 -10.22 -13.48
C THR A 397 -16.56 -9.06 -14.39
N ASP A 398 -15.95 -7.88 -14.22
CA ASP A 398 -16.23 -6.69 -15.02
C ASP A 398 -14.93 -6.11 -15.60
N ALA A 399 -14.80 -6.16 -16.93
CA ALA A 399 -13.60 -5.67 -17.62
C ALA A 399 -13.36 -4.17 -17.39
N ARG A 400 -14.43 -3.36 -17.26
CA ARG A 400 -14.29 -1.92 -17.02
C ARG A 400 -13.72 -1.62 -15.63
N LEU A 401 -14.06 -2.42 -14.62
CA LEU A 401 -13.51 -2.35 -13.27
C LEU A 401 -12.02 -2.71 -13.28
N ILE A 402 -11.66 -3.80 -13.95
CA ILE A 402 -10.25 -4.22 -14.10
C ILE A 402 -9.43 -3.13 -14.79
N GLU A 403 -9.92 -2.55 -15.89
CA GLU A 403 -9.22 -1.46 -16.59
C GLU A 403 -9.07 -0.20 -15.73
N ARG A 404 -10.05 0.12 -14.88
CA ARG A 404 -9.91 1.22 -13.90
C ARG A 404 -8.82 0.93 -12.87
N LEU A 405 -8.74 -0.32 -12.38
CA LEU A 405 -7.69 -0.74 -11.44
C LEU A 405 -6.31 -0.72 -12.09
N LYS A 406 -6.17 -1.16 -13.36
CA LYS A 406 -4.90 -1.08 -14.09
C LYS A 406 -4.43 0.36 -14.27
N LYS A 407 -5.35 1.29 -14.59
CA LYS A 407 -5.02 2.73 -14.63
C LYS A 407 -4.58 3.25 -13.26
N ALA A 408 -5.26 2.85 -12.20
CA ALA A 408 -4.88 3.22 -10.84
C ALA A 408 -3.49 2.66 -10.46
N SER A 409 -3.18 1.43 -10.88
CA SER A 409 -1.89 0.76 -10.67
C SER A 409 -0.72 1.54 -11.28
N VAL A 410 -0.87 2.00 -12.52
CA VAL A 410 0.12 2.88 -13.18
C VAL A 410 0.33 4.18 -12.39
N LEU A 411 -0.74 4.79 -11.88
CA LEU A 411 -0.66 6.05 -11.12
C LEU A 411 -0.08 5.84 -9.71
N SER A 412 -0.33 4.70 -9.08
CA SER A 412 0.13 4.41 -7.71
C SER A 412 1.55 3.84 -7.64
N GLY A 413 2.08 3.32 -8.76
CA GLY A 413 3.31 2.51 -8.74
C GLY A 413 3.12 1.21 -7.95
N GLU A 414 1.91 0.64 -8.00
CA GLU A 414 1.59 -0.66 -7.36
C GLU A 414 1.12 -1.60 -8.45
N ASP A 415 2.04 -2.42 -8.96
CA ASP A 415 1.82 -3.21 -10.16
C ASP A 415 0.80 -4.34 -9.93
N ILE A 416 -0.14 -4.43 -10.86
CA ILE A 416 -1.11 -5.53 -10.91
C ILE A 416 -1.08 -6.20 -12.28
N TRP A 417 -1.30 -7.50 -12.30
CA TRP A 417 -1.40 -8.28 -13.53
C TRP A 417 -2.68 -9.08 -13.59
N GLU A 418 -3.41 -8.99 -14.70
CA GLU A 418 -4.69 -9.67 -14.85
C GLU A 418 -4.48 -11.18 -15.07
N LEU A 419 -5.07 -11.98 -14.18
CA LEU A 419 -5.18 -13.42 -14.31
C LEU A 419 -6.61 -13.77 -14.77
N PRO A 420 -6.78 -14.81 -15.62
CA PRO A 420 -8.10 -15.14 -16.15
C PRO A 420 -8.98 -15.87 -15.13
N LEU A 421 -10.30 -15.81 -15.32
CA LEU A 421 -11.30 -16.63 -14.61
C LEU A 421 -12.05 -17.56 -15.58
N PRO A 422 -11.37 -18.54 -16.20
CA PRO A 422 -11.98 -19.36 -17.22
C PRO A 422 -12.96 -20.37 -16.62
N GLU A 423 -14.16 -20.47 -17.21
CA GLU A 423 -15.24 -21.34 -16.72
C GLU A 423 -14.83 -22.83 -16.71
N LYS A 424 -13.93 -23.26 -17.61
CA LYS A 424 -13.36 -24.62 -17.63
C LYS A 424 -12.65 -25.03 -16.34
N TYR A 425 -12.26 -24.08 -15.49
CA TYR A 425 -11.66 -24.37 -14.18
C TYR A 425 -12.68 -24.30 -13.04
N ALA A 426 -13.95 -23.95 -13.29
CA ALA A 426 -15.00 -23.93 -12.27
C ALA A 426 -15.22 -25.32 -11.63
N ASP A 427 -15.01 -26.39 -12.40
CA ASP A 427 -15.06 -27.77 -11.90
C ASP A 427 -14.00 -28.06 -10.84
N HIS A 428 -12.90 -27.30 -10.81
CA HIS A 428 -11.83 -27.50 -9.83
C HIS A 428 -12.28 -27.22 -8.41
N VAL A 429 -13.30 -26.36 -8.22
CA VAL A 429 -13.85 -26.01 -6.91
C VAL A 429 -15.18 -26.72 -6.62
N LYS A 430 -15.68 -27.59 -7.51
CA LYS A 430 -16.88 -28.40 -7.21
C LYS A 430 -16.59 -29.43 -6.11
N SER A 431 -17.53 -29.59 -5.18
CA SER A 431 -17.50 -30.66 -4.18
C SER A 431 -18.43 -31.81 -4.59
N LYS A 432 -18.14 -33.00 -4.04
CA LYS A 432 -19.01 -34.19 -4.15
C LYS A 432 -20.08 -34.25 -3.06
N ILE A 433 -19.89 -33.52 -1.95
CA ILE A 433 -20.72 -33.60 -0.74
C ILE A 433 -21.31 -32.26 -0.30
N ALA A 434 -20.86 -31.16 -0.91
CA ALA A 434 -21.32 -29.80 -0.64
C ALA A 434 -21.50 -29.02 -1.96
N ASN A 435 -21.95 -27.76 -1.89
CA ASN A 435 -22.11 -26.95 -3.09
C ASN A 435 -20.76 -26.58 -3.74
N ILE A 436 -19.72 -26.36 -2.93
CA ILE A 436 -18.37 -26.01 -3.37
C ILE A 436 -17.35 -26.60 -2.37
N LYS A 437 -16.09 -26.78 -2.77
CA LYS A 437 -14.97 -27.09 -1.85
C LYS A 437 -13.99 -25.93 -1.82
N ASN A 438 -13.28 -25.75 -0.71
CA ASN A 438 -12.38 -24.60 -0.52
C ASN A 438 -11.01 -24.75 -1.22
N VAL A 439 -10.74 -25.86 -1.90
CA VAL A 439 -9.49 -26.08 -2.64
C VAL A 439 -9.75 -26.26 -4.14
N GLY A 440 -8.73 -25.96 -4.95
CA GLY A 440 -8.72 -26.26 -6.39
C GLY A 440 -8.23 -27.68 -6.70
N ALA A 441 -7.90 -27.93 -7.98
CA ALA A 441 -7.18 -29.13 -8.39
C ALA A 441 -5.76 -29.11 -7.81
N LYS A 442 -5.29 -30.26 -7.32
CA LYS A 442 -3.98 -30.38 -6.64
C LYS A 442 -2.84 -29.94 -7.56
N GLY A 443 -2.04 -28.99 -7.10
CA GLY A 443 -0.85 -28.49 -7.80
C GLY A 443 -1.13 -27.67 -9.06
N GLN A 444 -2.39 -27.26 -9.29
CA GLN A 444 -2.79 -26.56 -10.52
C GLN A 444 -3.54 -25.27 -10.21
N ALA A 445 -3.16 -24.18 -10.89
CA ALA A 445 -3.94 -22.94 -10.99
C ALA A 445 -4.53 -22.42 -9.66
N GLY A 446 -3.77 -22.49 -8.56
CA GLY A 446 -4.26 -22.21 -7.20
C GLY A 446 -4.84 -20.80 -7.01
N ALA A 447 -4.23 -19.79 -7.63
CA ALA A 447 -4.72 -18.41 -7.62
C ALA A 447 -6.09 -18.30 -8.33
N ILE A 448 -6.19 -18.89 -9.53
CA ILE A 448 -7.44 -18.92 -10.30
C ILE A 448 -8.54 -19.69 -9.56
N ALA A 449 -8.21 -20.80 -8.92
CA ALA A 449 -9.17 -21.56 -8.09
C ALA A 449 -9.66 -20.73 -6.90
N GLY A 450 -8.79 -19.92 -6.28
CA GLY A 450 -9.17 -18.94 -5.26
C GLY A 450 -10.17 -17.92 -5.80
N GLY A 451 -9.87 -17.30 -6.95
CA GLY A 451 -10.77 -16.36 -7.61
C GLY A 451 -12.12 -16.97 -8.00
N LEU A 452 -12.13 -18.20 -8.53
CA LEU A 452 -13.37 -18.90 -8.87
C LEU A 452 -14.21 -19.26 -7.64
N PHE A 453 -13.57 -19.60 -6.52
CA PHE A 453 -14.26 -19.78 -5.25
C PHE A 453 -14.94 -18.49 -4.81
N LEU A 454 -14.21 -17.36 -4.80
CA LEU A 454 -14.75 -16.06 -4.37
C LEU A 454 -15.87 -15.55 -5.30
N LYS A 455 -15.74 -15.78 -6.62
CA LYS A 455 -16.76 -15.44 -7.64
C LYS A 455 -18.15 -16.01 -7.30
N ARG A 456 -18.24 -17.12 -6.56
CA ARG A 456 -19.52 -17.72 -6.13
C ARG A 456 -20.34 -16.79 -5.23
N PHE A 457 -19.68 -15.95 -4.44
CA PHE A 457 -20.29 -15.18 -3.35
C PHE A 457 -20.66 -13.73 -3.74
N VAL A 458 -20.16 -13.23 -4.88
CA VAL A 458 -20.37 -11.84 -5.32
C VAL A 458 -21.66 -11.65 -6.14
N GLY A 459 -22.29 -12.74 -6.59
CA GLY A 459 -23.53 -12.69 -7.36
C GLY A 459 -23.37 -11.95 -8.69
N LYS A 460 -24.22 -10.94 -8.94
CA LYS A 460 -24.18 -10.11 -10.15
C LYS A 460 -23.42 -8.79 -9.99
N THR A 461 -22.93 -8.49 -8.78
CA THR A 461 -22.23 -7.24 -8.52
C THR A 461 -20.87 -7.24 -9.23
N PRO A 462 -20.53 -6.19 -10.00
CA PRO A 462 -19.18 -6.04 -10.58
C PRO A 462 -18.11 -6.22 -9.52
N TRP A 463 -17.16 -7.12 -9.76
CA TRP A 463 -16.21 -7.53 -8.73
C TRP A 463 -14.80 -7.67 -9.29
N ALA A 464 -13.82 -7.29 -8.49
CA ALA A 464 -12.41 -7.58 -8.69
C ALA A 464 -11.77 -8.06 -7.39
N HIS A 465 -10.93 -9.07 -7.49
CA HIS A 465 -10.09 -9.60 -6.42
C HIS A 465 -8.63 -9.30 -6.73
N LEU A 466 -7.95 -8.73 -5.73
CA LEU A 466 -6.51 -8.49 -5.71
C LEU A 466 -5.87 -9.52 -4.77
N ASP A 467 -5.19 -10.50 -5.36
CA ASP A 467 -4.32 -11.41 -4.61
C ASP A 467 -2.98 -10.71 -4.35
N ILE A 468 -2.82 -10.23 -3.12
CA ILE A 468 -1.67 -9.45 -2.65
C ILE A 468 -0.69 -10.30 -1.84
N ALA A 469 -0.76 -11.63 -1.93
CA ALA A 469 0.10 -12.54 -1.16
C ALA A 469 1.60 -12.27 -1.33
N GLY A 470 2.01 -11.92 -2.56
CA GLY A 470 3.40 -11.52 -2.85
C GLY A 470 3.71 -10.13 -2.29
N PRO A 471 3.08 -9.07 -2.83
CA PRO A 471 3.51 -7.71 -2.57
C PRO A 471 3.13 -7.13 -1.21
N ALA A 472 2.43 -7.85 -0.34
CA ALA A 472 2.10 -7.37 1.00
C ALA A 472 3.32 -7.30 1.95
N TRP A 473 4.38 -8.06 1.67
CA TRP A 473 5.60 -8.13 2.48
C TRP A 473 6.84 -8.13 1.60
N THR A 474 7.91 -7.50 2.07
CA THR A 474 9.23 -7.56 1.41
C THR A 474 10.32 -7.89 2.41
N ASP A 475 11.13 -8.90 2.06
CA ASP A 475 12.39 -9.19 2.77
C ASP A 475 13.57 -8.42 2.17
N ARG A 476 13.34 -7.64 1.11
CA ARG A 476 14.37 -6.91 0.35
C ARG A 476 14.09 -5.41 0.40
N GLU A 477 15.15 -4.62 0.49
CA GLU A 477 15.09 -3.17 0.28
C GLU A 477 15.49 -2.81 -1.16
N SER A 478 14.94 -3.53 -2.15
CA SER A 478 15.21 -3.32 -3.59
C SER A 478 14.77 -1.93 -4.05
N ARG A 479 13.72 -1.39 -3.44
CA ARG A 479 13.21 -0.05 -3.72
C ARG A 479 13.61 0.98 -2.64
N PRO A 480 14.04 2.18 -3.03
CA PRO A 480 14.35 3.25 -2.08
C PRO A 480 13.15 3.81 -1.30
N ASP A 481 11.91 3.63 -1.75
CA ASP A 481 10.67 4.04 -1.06
C ASP A 481 10.05 2.93 -0.19
N GLN A 482 10.74 1.79 -0.07
CA GLN A 482 10.34 0.65 0.74
C GLN A 482 11.44 0.27 1.74
N THR A 483 11.01 -0.40 2.81
CA THR A 483 11.83 -0.92 3.90
C THR A 483 11.45 -2.37 4.15
N TYR A 484 12.33 -3.12 4.81
CA TYR A 484 12.02 -4.48 5.26
C TYR A 484 10.66 -4.57 6.00
N GLY A 485 9.88 -5.61 5.69
CA GLY A 485 8.61 -5.92 6.33
C GLY A 485 7.39 -5.57 5.46
N ALA A 486 6.32 -5.16 6.13
CA ALA A 486 5.07 -4.78 5.47
C ALA A 486 5.28 -3.65 4.45
N THR A 487 4.69 -3.79 3.26
CA THR A 487 4.83 -2.78 2.18
C THR A 487 3.71 -1.74 2.21
N GLY A 488 2.55 -2.09 2.75
CA GLY A 488 1.31 -1.30 2.66
C GLY A 488 0.61 -1.37 1.30
N PHE A 489 0.95 -2.37 0.47
CA PHE A 489 0.39 -2.56 -0.87
C PHE A 489 -1.15 -2.52 -0.86
N GLY A 490 -1.73 -1.85 -1.86
CA GLY A 490 -3.17 -1.72 -2.01
C GLY A 490 -3.69 -0.38 -1.49
N VAL A 491 -3.03 0.24 -0.51
CA VAL A 491 -3.49 1.55 0.01
C VAL A 491 -3.44 2.61 -1.09
N ARG A 492 -2.33 2.70 -1.84
CA ARG A 492 -2.18 3.70 -2.91
C ARG A 492 -3.05 3.33 -4.11
N LEU A 493 -3.02 2.07 -4.54
CA LEU A 493 -3.84 1.56 -5.65
C LEU A 493 -5.33 1.86 -5.45
N ILE A 494 -5.89 1.47 -4.30
CA ILE A 494 -7.32 1.67 -4.03
C ILE A 494 -7.64 3.15 -3.88
N THR A 495 -6.76 3.93 -3.25
CA THR A 495 -6.94 5.38 -3.16
C THR A 495 -7.02 6.04 -4.55
N ARG A 496 -6.10 5.70 -5.46
CA ARG A 496 -6.09 6.22 -6.84
C ARG A 496 -7.29 5.73 -7.65
N TYR A 497 -7.70 4.48 -7.45
CA TYR A 497 -8.94 3.94 -8.03
C TYR A 497 -10.16 4.75 -7.62
N LEU A 498 -10.34 5.01 -6.32
CA LEU A 498 -11.47 5.78 -5.79
C LEU A 498 -11.46 7.24 -6.24
N GLN A 499 -10.30 7.86 -6.39
CA GLN A 499 -10.17 9.23 -6.93
C GLN A 499 -10.52 9.33 -8.43
N GLY A 500 -10.36 8.23 -9.18
CA GLY A 500 -10.68 8.15 -10.60
C GLY A 500 -12.16 7.84 -10.90
N LEU A 501 -13.01 7.69 -9.88
CA LEU A 501 -14.43 7.40 -9.99
C LEU A 501 -15.29 8.67 -10.01
#